data_AF-A0A136M995-F1
#
_entry.id   AF-A0A136M995-F1
#
_cell.length_a   1.000
_cell.length_b   1.000
_cell.length_c   1.000
_cell.angle_alpha   90.00
_cell.angle_beta   90.00
_cell.angle_gamma   90.00
#
_symmetry.space_group_name_H-M   'P 1'
#
loop_
_entity.id
_entity.type
_entity.pdbx_description
1 polymer ?
#
loop_
_entity_poly.entity_id
_entity_poly.type
_entity_poly.pdbx_seq_one_letter_code
_entity_poly.pdbx_strand_id
1 'polypeptide(L)'
;MRKIVLLTLAFAITFCLGFAVKSISIKPNPDIKMKRVTGIGGIFFKCKDPQKVRDWYQTHLGLNTNEYGSVFEWYQGADSTKKRIYAMESV
;
A
#
# COMPACT_ATOMS: atom_id res chain seq x y z
N MET A 1 27.10 18.68 -43.56
CA MET A 1 25.64 18.95 -43.45
C MET A 1 24.78 17.70 -43.70
N ARG A 2 24.81 17.05 -44.88
CA ARG A 2 23.99 15.85 -45.17
C ARG A 2 24.17 14.67 -44.19
N LYS A 3 25.41 14.37 -43.76
CA LYS A 3 25.69 13.27 -42.80
C LYS A 3 25.11 13.53 -41.39
N ILE A 4 25.11 14.80 -40.96
CA ILE A 4 24.56 15.21 -39.66
C ILE A 4 23.03 15.09 -39.68
N VAL A 5 22.39 15.50 -40.79
CA VAL A 5 20.93 15.33 -40.98
C VAL A 5 20.52 13.85 -40.95
N LEU A 6 21.32 12.97 -41.57
CA LEU A 6 21.06 11.52 -41.54
C LEU A 6 21.21 10.93 -40.13
N LEU A 7 22.20 11.37 -39.37
CA LEU A 7 22.39 10.94 -37.97
C LEU A 7 21.25 11.40 -37.05
N THR A 8 20.79 12.64 -37.19
CA THR A 8 19.65 13.14 -36.40
C THR A 8 18.35 12.44 -36.77
N LEU A 9 18.15 12.12 -38.05
CA LEU A 9 16.98 11.38 -38.51
C LEU A 9 16.97 9.95 -37.96
N ALA A 10 18.12 9.26 -37.99
CA ALA A 10 18.26 7.92 -37.45
C ALA A 10 17.96 7.88 -35.93
N PHE A 11 18.47 8.86 -35.17
CA PHE A 11 18.22 8.95 -33.73
C PHE A 11 16.74 9.19 -33.41
N ALA A 12 16.07 10.07 -34.17
CA ALA A 12 14.64 10.32 -34.03
C ALA A 12 13.81 9.07 -34.35
N ILE A 13 14.18 8.32 -35.39
CA ILE A 13 13.50 7.06 -35.75
C ILE A 13 13.64 6.04 -34.62
N THR A 14 14.83 5.87 -34.04
CA THR A 14 15.04 4.94 -32.91
C THR A 14 14.22 5.32 -31.68
N PHE A 15 14.13 6.61 -31.37
CA PHE A 15 13.32 7.12 -30.26
C PHE A 15 11.81 6.85 -30.49
N CYS A 16 11.31 7.16 -31.69
CA CYS A 16 9.91 6.91 -32.07
C CYS A 16 9.57 5.42 -32.06
N LEU A 17 10.47 4.56 -32.53
CA LEU A 17 10.29 3.10 -32.50
C LEU A 17 10.19 2.58 -31.06
N GLY A 18 11.09 3.03 -30.17
CA GLY A 18 11.07 2.67 -28.76
C GLY A 18 9.77 3.10 -28.05
N PHE A 19 9.29 4.30 -28.35
CA PHE A 19 8.01 4.80 -27.83
C PHE A 19 6.82 3.97 -28.36
N ALA A 20 6.79 3.67 -29.66
CA ALA A 20 5.74 2.87 -30.27
C ALA A 20 5.67 1.45 -29.67
N VAL A 21 6.80 0.77 -29.51
CA VAL A 21 6.86 -0.56 -28.87
C VAL A 21 6.33 -0.50 -27.44
N LYS A 22 6.73 0.50 -26.64
CA LYS A 22 6.23 0.65 -25.26
C LYS A 22 4.72 0.92 -25.22
N SER A 23 4.20 1.71 -26.15
CA SER A 23 2.75 1.99 -26.23
C SER A 23 1.91 0.75 -26.59
N ILE A 24 2.47 -0.17 -27.39
CA ILE A 24 1.78 -1.41 -27.80
C ILE A 24 1.89 -2.50 -26.72
N SER A 25 3.03 -2.59 -26.02
CA SER A 25 3.23 -3.60 -24.96
C SER A 25 2.55 -3.25 -23.63
N ILE A 26 2.28 -1.98 -23.35
CA ILE A 26 1.46 -1.58 -22.20
C ILE A 26 -0.01 -1.74 -22.61
N LYS A 27 -0.55 -2.95 -22.48
CA LYS A 27 -2.01 -3.10 -22.41
C LYS A 27 -2.44 -2.55 -21.05
N PRO A 28 -3.15 -1.41 -20.97
CA PRO A 28 -3.76 -1.01 -19.71
C PRO A 28 -4.68 -2.15 -19.33
N ASN A 29 -4.41 -2.81 -18.20
CA ASN A 29 -5.30 -3.82 -17.68
C ASN A 29 -6.65 -3.12 -17.41
N PRO A 30 -7.72 -3.44 -18.16
CA PRO A 30 -9.00 -2.73 -18.06
C PRO A 30 -9.65 -2.90 -16.68
N ASP A 31 -9.13 -3.84 -15.88
CA ASP A 31 -9.65 -4.18 -14.56
C ASP A 31 -8.78 -3.67 -13.40
N ILE A 32 -7.93 -2.68 -13.64
CA ILE A 32 -7.32 -1.91 -12.53
C ILE A 32 -8.28 -0.78 -12.15
N LYS A 33 -9.42 -1.16 -11.58
CA LYS A 33 -10.13 -0.27 -10.67
C LYS A 33 -9.14 0.04 -9.55
N MET A 34 -8.69 1.29 -9.43
CA MET A 34 -7.73 1.68 -8.38
C MET A 34 -8.24 1.18 -7.03
N LYS A 35 -7.57 0.14 -6.50
CA LYS A 35 -7.95 -0.48 -5.23
C LYS A 35 -7.69 0.56 -4.15
N ARG A 36 -8.76 1.12 -3.59
CA ARG A 36 -8.67 2.13 -2.54
C ARG A 36 -8.28 1.46 -1.23
N VAL A 37 -7.43 2.12 -0.46
CA VAL A 37 -7.16 1.70 0.92
C VAL A 37 -8.47 1.77 1.70
N THR A 38 -8.94 0.62 2.17
CA THR A 38 -10.22 0.49 2.86
C THR A 38 -10.05 0.53 4.39
N GLY A 39 -8.82 0.58 4.90
CA GLY A 39 -8.52 0.70 6.32
C GLY A 39 -7.18 0.09 6.69
N ILE A 40 -6.79 0.22 7.95
CA ILE A 40 -5.51 -0.26 8.51
C ILE A 40 -5.76 -1.65 9.10
N GLY A 41 -5.21 -2.72 8.50
CA GLY A 41 -5.49 -4.11 8.89
C GLY A 41 -5.07 -4.52 10.31
N GLY A 42 -4.08 -3.86 10.88
CA GLY A 42 -3.51 -4.18 12.19
C GLY A 42 -2.10 -3.63 12.32
N ILE A 43 -1.63 -3.44 13.55
CA ILE A 43 -0.26 -2.98 13.82
C ILE A 43 0.47 -4.11 14.53
N PHE A 44 1.53 -4.61 13.89
CA PHE A 44 2.39 -5.66 14.42
C PHE A 44 3.78 -5.09 14.58
N PHE A 45 4.33 -5.17 15.78
CA PHE A 45 5.68 -4.70 16.05
C PHE A 45 6.37 -5.66 17.01
N LYS A 46 7.67 -5.81 16.83
CA LYS A 46 8.49 -6.68 17.65
C LYS A 46 9.00 -5.93 18.88
N CYS A 47 8.86 -6.50 20.06
CA CYS A 47 9.35 -5.87 21.29
C CYS A 47 10.06 -6.88 22.20
N LYS A 48 10.94 -6.38 23.08
CA LYS A 48 11.71 -7.24 23.99
C LYS A 48 10.86 -7.80 25.13
N ASP A 49 9.86 -7.04 25.57
CA ASP A 49 9.01 -7.37 26.71
C ASP A 49 7.55 -7.03 26.36
N PRO A 50 6.82 -7.99 25.75
CA PRO A 50 5.46 -7.75 25.28
C PRO A 50 4.46 -7.52 26.42
N GLN A 51 4.75 -7.99 27.63
CA GLN A 51 3.90 -7.78 28.80
C GLN A 51 3.95 -6.33 29.25
N LYS A 52 5.15 -5.75 29.45
CA LYS A 52 5.27 -4.33 29.81
C LYS A 52 4.62 -3.39 28.80
N VAL A 53 4.74 -3.75 27.53
CA VAL A 53 4.15 -2.95 26.45
C VAL A 53 2.63 -3.02 26.52
N ARG A 54 2.04 -4.21 26.72
CA ARG A 54 0.59 -4.37 26.94
C ARG A 54 0.11 -3.58 28.16
N ASP A 55 0.81 -3.68 29.29
CA ASP A 55 0.45 -2.96 30.52
C ASP A 55 0.50 -1.43 30.32
N TRP A 56 1.49 -0.94 29.57
CA TRP A 56 1.58 0.48 29.22
C TRP A 56 0.40 0.92 28.36
N TYR A 57 0.04 0.13 27.34
CA TYR A 57 -1.13 0.36 26.48
C TYR A 57 -2.44 0.33 27.25
N GLN A 58 -2.60 -0.58 28.21
CA GLN A 58 -3.76 -0.63 29.07
C GLN A 58 -3.85 0.60 29.98
N THR A 59 -2.71 0.99 30.59
CA THR A 59 -2.66 2.10 31.56
C THR A 59 -2.83 3.47 30.90
N HIS A 60 -2.21 3.70 29.74
CA HIS A 60 -2.12 5.03 29.12
C HIS A 60 -3.13 5.24 28.00
N LEU A 61 -3.56 4.17 27.34
CA LEU A 61 -4.48 4.24 26.21
C LEU A 61 -5.81 3.52 26.48
N GLY A 62 -5.97 2.88 27.65
CA GLY A 62 -7.22 2.21 28.04
C GLY A 62 -7.57 1.02 27.15
N LEU A 63 -6.59 0.49 26.42
CA LEU A 63 -6.82 -0.61 25.47
C LEU A 63 -7.01 -1.90 26.27
N ASN A 64 -8.06 -2.65 25.95
CA ASN A 64 -8.32 -3.92 26.60
C ASN A 64 -7.40 -5.00 25.98
N THR A 65 -6.18 -5.10 26.53
CA THR A 65 -5.14 -6.02 26.08
C THR A 65 -5.31 -7.42 26.69
N ASN A 66 -5.47 -8.44 25.86
CA ASN A 66 -5.41 -9.86 26.23
C ASN A 66 -4.02 -10.47 25.94
N GLU A 67 -3.83 -11.78 26.17
CA GLU A 67 -2.54 -12.45 25.92
C GLU A 67 -2.06 -12.34 24.46
N TYR A 68 -3.00 -12.15 23.52
CA TYR A 68 -2.76 -12.00 22.09
C TYR A 68 -2.78 -10.54 21.61
N GLY A 69 -2.84 -9.56 22.53
CA GLY A 69 -2.83 -8.13 22.21
C GLY A 69 -4.18 -7.44 22.37
N SER A 70 -4.51 -6.44 21.54
CA SER A 70 -5.80 -5.71 21.63
C SER A 70 -6.60 -5.85 20.34
N VAL A 71 -7.91 -6.04 20.49
CA VAL A 71 -8.85 -6.12 19.37
C VAL A 71 -9.70 -4.86 19.32
N PHE A 72 -9.71 -4.18 18.18
CA PHE A 72 -10.50 -2.98 17.94
C PHE A 72 -11.53 -3.22 16.85
N GLU A 73 -12.73 -2.71 17.08
CA GLU A 73 -13.79 -2.69 16.09
C GLU A 73 -13.75 -1.35 15.36
N TRP A 74 -13.58 -1.37 14.04
CA TRP A 74 -13.58 -0.17 13.22
C TRP A 74 -14.78 -0.14 12.29
N TYR A 75 -15.45 1.00 12.26
CA TYR A 75 -16.57 1.28 11.36
C TYR A 75 -16.08 1.99 10.11
N GLN A 76 -16.37 1.44 8.93
CA GLN A 76 -15.99 2.05 7.66
C GLN A 76 -16.95 3.18 7.27
N GLY A 77 -16.61 4.43 7.62
CA GLY A 77 -17.31 5.61 7.12
C GLY A 77 -18.75 5.77 7.63
N ALA A 78 -19.53 6.63 6.96
CA ALA A 78 -20.90 6.99 7.36
C ALA A 78 -21.89 5.81 7.32
N ASP A 79 -21.57 4.74 6.59
CA ASP A 79 -22.39 3.53 6.50
C ASP A 79 -21.91 2.49 7.53
N SER A 80 -22.61 2.42 8.65
CA SER A 80 -22.27 1.61 9.84
C SER A 80 -22.34 0.09 9.62
N THR A 81 -22.69 -0.38 8.43
CA THR A 81 -23.03 -1.77 8.14
C THR A 81 -21.81 -2.67 7.88
N LYS A 82 -20.61 -2.10 7.68
CA LYS A 82 -19.36 -2.85 7.49
C LYS A 82 -18.43 -2.71 8.68
N LYS A 83 -18.52 -3.71 9.56
CA LYS A 83 -17.67 -3.87 10.75
C LYS A 83 -16.41 -4.63 10.36
N ARG A 84 -15.22 -4.06 10.64
CA ARG A 84 -13.95 -4.80 10.55
C ARG A 84 -13.27 -4.87 11.91
N ILE A 85 -12.61 -6.00 12.12
CA ILE A 85 -11.87 -6.32 13.34
C ILE A 85 -10.39 -6.10 13.05
N TYR A 86 -9.73 -5.29 13.87
CA TYR A 86 -8.29 -5.07 13.82
C TYR A 86 -7.64 -5.60 15.07
N ALA A 87 -6.52 -6.30 14.89
CA ALA A 87 -5.71 -6.80 15.99
C ALA A 87 -4.41 -5.99 16.07
N MET A 88 -4.00 -5.68 17.29
CA MET A 88 -2.69 -5.14 17.61
C MET A 88 -1.97 -6.16 18.45
N GLU A 89 -0.91 -6.74 17.91
CA GLU A 89 -0.15 -7.81 18.55
C GLU A 89 1.32 -7.40 18.64
N SER A 90 1.86 -7.49 19.85
CA SER A 90 3.28 -7.29 20.15
C SER A 90 3.97 -8.66 20.16
N VAL A 91 4.80 -8.93 19.15
CA VAL A 91 5.55 -10.20 18.97
C VAL A 91 6.97 -10.09 19.51
#